data_AF-A0A8T4PTL8-F1
#
_entry.id   AF-A0A8T4PTL8-F1
#
_cell.length_a   1.000
_cell.length_b   1.000
_cell.length_c   1.000
_cell.angle_alpha   90.00
_cell.angle_beta   90.00
_cell.angle_gamma   90.00
#
_symmetry.space_group_name_H-M   'P 1'
#
loop_
_entity.id
_entity.type
_entity.pdbx_description
1 polymer ?
#
loop_
_entity_poly.entity_id
_entity_poly.type
_entity_poly.pdbx_seq_one_letter_code
_entity_poly.pdbx_strand_id
1 'polypeptide(L)'
;MEIESSIIETGVDKLVKIVKERGRIALQDAAKELGVSMTVVQEWVDFLEEEGIISVEYKMTKPFLVERKLTRKEVEVKAKEFTSKKDVFVRKAEGSLSFLDKQAEDLKKVKNEFDRLKSELGMELDTVREDLKELERYQQLKEELRKQVEEQKNEAKLKMGELTQQISREQKKYQEVVAGITSQREELNKEKAESQSIEESEKILNKRLTEMKSMIGLIEKKVLDEDTAIKNSELHIEKLNLLVNDIKQRVDEEKSIIGPLIEKSQEQERKVLEIQDKITRKIAQKQKSVADVKNVTKKVREFFDKKLAVVNLVDRVNKDRDDLEKSLIELIKKAKSFQLTAKSGDVGKQMVDLEKKFGEVNKKKFQFEAELKELGSFIRR
;
A
#
# COMPACT_ATOMS: atom_id res chain seq x y z
N MET A 1 -7.23 -33.21 25.53
CA MET A 1 -6.73 -31.85 25.82
C MET A 1 -7.78 -30.91 25.28
N GLU A 2 -8.50 -30.22 26.15
CA GLU A 2 -9.40 -29.15 25.73
C GLU A 2 -8.60 -27.86 25.57
N ILE A 3 -8.96 -27.02 24.61
CA ILE A 3 -8.29 -25.76 24.36
C ILE A 3 -9.02 -24.69 25.19
N GLU A 4 -8.50 -24.38 26.37
CA GLU A 4 -8.94 -23.20 27.11
C GLU A 4 -8.62 -21.96 26.26
N SER A 5 -9.66 -21.28 25.79
CA SER A 5 -9.51 -20.05 25.02
C SER A 5 -8.90 -18.96 25.90
N SER A 6 -7.76 -18.40 25.50
CA SER A 6 -7.08 -17.32 26.23
C SER A 6 -7.90 -16.04 26.25
N ILE A 7 -8.81 -15.94 27.23
CA ILE A 7 -9.56 -14.71 27.53
C ILE A 7 -8.56 -13.65 28.01
N ILE A 8 -8.66 -12.44 27.45
CA ILE A 8 -7.78 -11.31 27.80
C ILE A 8 -8.21 -10.76 29.18
N GLU A 9 -7.57 -11.27 30.23
CA GLU A 9 -7.86 -10.95 31.64
C GLU A 9 -7.38 -9.53 32.00
N THR A 10 -8.30 -8.61 32.29
CA THR A 10 -7.98 -7.22 32.64
C THR A 10 -7.58 -7.07 34.12
N GLY A 11 -7.07 -5.89 34.50
CA GLY A 11 -6.76 -5.59 35.90
C GLY A 11 -7.98 -5.67 36.84
N VAL A 12 -9.17 -5.35 36.32
CA VAL A 12 -10.45 -5.44 37.05
C VAL A 12 -10.85 -6.90 37.25
N ASP A 13 -10.66 -7.76 36.24
CA ASP A 13 -10.94 -9.20 36.34
C ASP A 13 -10.03 -9.87 37.37
N LYS A 14 -8.75 -9.49 37.39
CA LYS A 14 -7.76 -9.95 38.39
C LYS A 14 -8.13 -9.50 39.80
N LEU A 15 -8.63 -8.28 39.99
CA LEU A 15 -9.13 -7.81 41.28
C LEU A 15 -10.31 -8.67 41.76
N VAL A 16 -11.31 -8.91 40.90
CA VAL A 16 -12.46 -9.77 41.22
C VAL A 16 -12.02 -11.20 41.56
N LYS A 17 -11.03 -11.73 40.84
CA LYS A 17 -10.45 -13.06 41.07
C LYS A 17 -9.75 -13.19 42.42
N ILE A 18 -8.85 -12.26 42.76
CA ILE A 18 -8.15 -12.23 44.07
C ILE A 18 -9.16 -12.12 45.22
N VAL A 19 -10.20 -11.29 45.08
CA VAL A 19 -11.26 -11.12 46.08
C VAL A 19 -12.08 -12.41 46.26
N LYS A 20 -12.32 -13.17 45.19
CA LYS A 20 -12.99 -14.48 45.25
C LYS A 20 -12.11 -15.57 45.86
N GLU A 21 -10.86 -15.68 45.44
CA GLU A 21 -9.91 -16.71 45.91
C GLU A 21 -9.57 -16.54 47.40
N ARG A 22 -9.47 -15.29 47.88
CA ARG A 22 -9.17 -14.98 49.30
C ARG A 22 -10.41 -14.74 50.16
N GLY A 23 -11.58 -14.51 49.56
CA GLY A 23 -12.85 -14.16 50.21
C GLY A 23 -12.90 -12.76 50.87
N ARG A 24 -11.78 -12.30 51.43
CA ARG A 24 -11.57 -10.96 51.99
C ARG A 24 -10.12 -10.51 51.78
N ILE A 25 -9.90 -9.32 51.25
CA ILE A 25 -8.56 -8.70 51.14
C ILE A 25 -8.63 -7.21 51.51
N ALA A 26 -7.57 -6.65 52.12
CA ALA A 26 -7.48 -5.21 52.36
C ALA A 26 -7.12 -4.47 51.06
N LEU A 27 -7.69 -3.28 50.83
CA LEU A 27 -7.42 -2.46 49.64
C LEU A 27 -5.91 -2.24 49.39
N GLN A 28 -5.15 -2.02 50.47
CA GLN A 28 -3.69 -1.83 50.43
C GLN A 28 -2.91 -3.04 49.92
N ASP A 29 -3.43 -4.25 50.13
CA ASP A 29 -2.75 -5.48 49.75
C ASP A 29 -3.17 -5.93 48.34
N ALA A 30 -4.44 -5.70 47.96
CA ALA A 30 -4.90 -5.84 46.57
C ALA A 30 -4.11 -4.93 45.62
N ALA A 31 -3.83 -3.67 46.00
CA ALA A 31 -3.02 -2.75 45.20
C ALA A 31 -1.58 -3.24 44.98
N LYS A 32 -0.94 -3.81 46.00
CA LYS A 32 0.40 -4.42 45.87
C LYS A 32 0.38 -5.65 44.97
N GLU A 33 -0.61 -6.52 45.14
CA GLU A 33 -0.74 -7.79 44.40
C GLU A 33 -1.07 -7.57 42.91
N LEU A 34 -1.79 -6.50 42.59
CA LEU A 34 -2.10 -6.08 41.21
C LEU A 34 -1.04 -5.16 40.59
N GLY A 35 -0.07 -4.67 41.35
CA GLY A 35 0.99 -3.79 40.86
C GLY A 35 0.53 -2.38 40.48
N VAL A 36 -0.57 -1.88 41.05
CA VAL A 36 -1.19 -0.59 40.71
C VAL A 36 -1.35 0.31 41.94
N SER A 37 -1.61 1.60 41.74
CA SER A 37 -1.81 2.54 42.85
C SER A 37 -3.12 2.28 43.61
N MET A 38 -3.17 2.63 44.89
CA MET A 38 -4.40 2.50 45.69
C MET A 38 -5.58 3.28 45.09
N THR A 39 -5.33 4.43 44.46
CA THR A 39 -6.38 5.24 43.81
C THR A 39 -7.03 4.47 42.66
N VAL A 40 -6.23 3.82 41.81
CA VAL A 40 -6.75 3.02 40.69
C VAL A 40 -7.54 1.81 41.19
N VAL A 41 -7.11 1.16 42.29
CA VAL A 41 -7.91 0.10 42.90
C VAL A 41 -9.18 0.64 43.53
N GLN A 42 -9.16 1.83 44.15
CA GLN A 42 -10.36 2.46 44.69
C GLN A 42 -11.38 2.75 43.58
N GLU A 43 -10.96 3.35 42.46
CA GLU A 43 -11.83 3.58 41.29
C GLU A 43 -12.43 2.27 40.74
N TRP A 44 -11.67 1.18 40.71
CA TRP A 44 -12.18 -0.15 40.33
C TRP A 44 -13.14 -0.73 41.38
N VAL A 45 -12.89 -0.49 42.67
CA VAL A 45 -13.73 -0.95 43.78
C VAL A 45 -15.06 -0.23 43.83
N ASP A 46 -15.05 1.10 43.68
CA ASP A 46 -16.26 1.94 43.65
C ASP A 46 -17.18 1.47 42.51
N PHE A 47 -16.62 1.29 41.30
CA PHE A 47 -17.35 0.75 40.15
C PHE A 47 -17.87 -0.69 40.36
N LEU A 48 -17.09 -1.56 41.03
CA LEU A 48 -17.52 -2.93 41.34
C LEU A 48 -18.53 -3.02 42.50
N GLU A 49 -18.62 -1.99 43.36
CA GLU A 49 -19.64 -1.88 44.40
C GLU A 49 -20.95 -1.29 43.86
N GLU A 50 -20.89 -0.32 42.93
CA GLU A 50 -22.05 0.18 42.16
C GLU A 50 -22.72 -0.94 41.35
N GLU A 51 -21.94 -1.73 40.60
CA GLU A 51 -22.43 -2.92 39.89
C GLU A 51 -22.96 -4.01 40.86
N GLY A 52 -22.47 -4.01 42.10
CA GLY A 52 -22.86 -4.94 43.18
C GLY A 52 -22.13 -6.28 43.15
N ILE A 53 -20.90 -6.31 42.64
CA ILE A 53 -20.03 -7.51 42.52
C ILE A 53 -19.16 -7.67 43.77
N ILE A 54 -18.68 -6.55 44.33
CA ILE A 54 -17.88 -6.46 45.56
C ILE A 54 -18.64 -5.58 46.56
N SER A 55 -18.27 -5.63 47.84
CA SER A 55 -18.61 -4.57 48.79
C SER A 55 -17.43 -4.24 49.72
N VAL A 56 -17.41 -3.01 50.25
CA VAL A 56 -16.33 -2.49 51.11
C VAL A 56 -16.72 -2.56 52.60
N GLU A 57 -16.22 -3.59 53.28
CA GLU A 57 -16.31 -3.67 54.74
C GLU A 57 -15.18 -2.88 55.43
N TYR A 58 -15.55 -1.80 56.12
CA TYR A 58 -14.63 -1.10 57.02
C TYR A 58 -14.48 -1.86 58.35
N LYS A 59 -13.25 -2.26 58.69
CA LYS A 59 -12.92 -2.85 60.00
C LYS A 59 -11.84 -2.03 60.66
N MET A 60 -12.20 -1.35 61.76
CA MET A 60 -11.47 -0.17 62.24
C MET A 60 -11.29 0.86 61.11
N THR A 61 -10.08 1.38 60.88
CA THR A 61 -9.78 2.39 59.87
C THR A 61 -9.35 1.82 58.51
N LYS A 62 -9.47 0.50 58.28
CA LYS A 62 -9.04 -0.15 57.03
C LYS A 62 -10.24 -0.66 56.21
N PRO A 63 -10.35 -0.29 54.91
CA PRO A 63 -11.32 -0.90 54.00
C PRO A 63 -10.87 -2.30 53.56
N PHE A 64 -11.80 -3.26 53.63
CA PHE A 64 -11.64 -4.62 53.12
C PHE A 64 -12.65 -4.90 52.03
N LEU A 65 -12.19 -5.49 50.95
CA LEU A 65 -13.01 -5.93 49.83
C LEU A 65 -13.52 -7.34 50.14
N VAL A 66 -14.84 -7.55 50.03
CA VAL A 66 -15.51 -8.84 50.18
C VAL A 66 -16.40 -9.14 48.97
N GLU A 67 -16.54 -10.41 48.61
CA GLU A 67 -17.48 -10.83 47.54
C GLU A 67 -18.93 -10.52 47.97
N ARG A 68 -19.64 -9.67 47.20
CA ARG A 68 -21.04 -9.35 47.50
C ARG A 68 -21.96 -10.48 47.04
N LYS A 69 -22.27 -11.39 47.96
CA LYS A 69 -23.23 -12.47 47.74
C LYS A 69 -24.66 -11.93 47.70
N LEU A 70 -25.07 -11.47 46.52
CA LEU A 70 -26.43 -10.97 46.22
C LEU A 70 -27.49 -11.88 46.83
N THR A 71 -28.38 -11.29 47.63
CA THR A 71 -29.46 -12.04 48.25
C THR A 71 -30.49 -12.46 47.20
N ARG A 72 -31.19 -13.59 47.43
CA ARG A 72 -32.20 -14.11 46.47
C ARG A 72 -33.25 -13.05 46.09
N LYS A 73 -33.58 -12.11 47.00
CA LYS A 73 -34.51 -11.02 46.74
C LYS A 73 -33.95 -9.96 45.79
N GLU A 74 -32.69 -9.55 45.92
CA GLU A 74 -32.04 -8.59 45.00
C GLU A 74 -31.96 -9.16 43.57
N VAL A 75 -31.61 -10.46 43.45
CA VAL A 75 -31.58 -11.16 42.17
C VAL A 75 -32.97 -11.20 41.52
N GLU A 76 -34.03 -11.48 42.31
CA GLU A 76 -35.40 -11.52 41.82
C GLU A 76 -35.92 -10.13 41.37
N VAL A 77 -35.51 -9.05 42.05
CA VAL A 77 -35.83 -7.67 41.65
C VAL A 77 -35.09 -7.27 40.37
N LYS A 78 -33.76 -7.42 40.31
CA LYS A 78 -32.99 -7.12 39.08
C LYS A 78 -33.47 -7.97 37.89
N ALA A 79 -33.90 -9.22 38.11
CA ALA A 79 -34.50 -10.06 37.08
C ALA A 79 -35.85 -9.51 36.57
N LYS A 80 -36.74 -9.03 37.46
CA LYS A 80 -38.03 -8.44 37.07
C LYS A 80 -37.89 -7.09 36.34
N GLU A 81 -36.90 -6.28 36.72
CA GLU A 81 -36.54 -5.07 35.97
C GLU A 81 -35.98 -5.42 34.59
N PHE A 82 -35.09 -6.41 34.51
CA PHE A 82 -34.54 -6.88 33.25
C PHE A 82 -35.62 -7.42 32.31
N THR A 83 -36.55 -8.28 32.79
CA THR A 83 -37.67 -8.74 31.95
C THR A 83 -38.53 -7.57 31.47
N SER A 84 -38.81 -6.59 32.34
CA SER A 84 -39.61 -5.41 31.99
C SER A 84 -38.94 -4.54 30.91
N LYS A 85 -37.64 -4.23 31.05
CA LYS A 85 -36.88 -3.49 30.03
C LYS A 85 -36.76 -4.28 28.73
N LYS A 86 -36.47 -5.58 28.82
CA LYS A 86 -36.41 -6.50 27.67
C LYS A 86 -37.75 -6.57 26.94
N ASP A 87 -38.89 -6.61 27.64
CA ASP A 87 -40.23 -6.62 27.03
C ASP A 87 -40.59 -5.28 26.38
N VAL A 88 -40.03 -4.15 26.83
CA VAL A 88 -40.18 -2.85 26.16
C VAL A 88 -39.26 -2.75 24.93
N PHE A 89 -38.03 -3.26 25.01
CA PHE A 89 -37.12 -3.35 23.86
C PHE A 89 -37.68 -4.25 22.76
N VAL A 90 -38.12 -5.46 23.14
CA VAL A 90 -38.75 -6.43 22.25
C VAL A 90 -39.99 -5.82 21.59
N ARG A 91 -40.91 -5.18 22.33
CA ARG A 91 -42.06 -4.49 21.74
C ARG A 91 -41.70 -3.33 20.79
N LYS A 92 -40.55 -2.66 20.96
CA LYS A 92 -40.06 -1.64 20.00
C LYS A 92 -39.46 -2.27 18.74
N ALA A 93 -38.74 -3.37 18.88
CA ALA A 93 -38.25 -4.16 17.73
C ALA A 93 -39.41 -4.81 16.96
N GLU A 94 -40.40 -5.36 17.66
CA GLU A 94 -41.63 -5.92 17.10
C GLU A 94 -42.55 -4.84 16.50
N GLY A 95 -42.59 -3.63 17.07
CA GLY A 95 -43.23 -2.46 16.43
C GLY A 95 -42.55 -2.05 15.11
N SER A 96 -41.24 -2.27 15.01
CA SER A 96 -40.46 -2.01 13.79
C SER A 96 -40.58 -3.14 12.76
N LEU A 97 -40.67 -4.39 13.21
CA LEU A 97 -40.96 -5.56 12.36
C LEU A 97 -42.41 -5.55 11.86
N SER A 98 -43.39 -5.28 12.72
CA SER A 98 -44.81 -5.23 12.31
C SER A 98 -45.12 -4.09 11.34
N PHE A 99 -44.32 -3.03 11.30
CA PHE A 99 -44.36 -2.05 10.21
C PHE A 99 -43.99 -2.67 8.85
N LEU A 100 -43.04 -3.60 8.82
CA LEU A 100 -42.64 -4.36 7.62
C LEU A 100 -43.64 -5.50 7.33
N ASP A 101 -44.06 -6.26 8.34
CA ASP A 101 -45.07 -7.33 8.19
C ASP A 101 -46.40 -6.78 7.67
N LYS A 102 -46.77 -5.55 8.04
CA LYS A 102 -47.97 -4.88 7.53
C LYS A 102 -47.87 -4.58 6.02
N GLN A 103 -46.68 -4.22 5.51
CA GLN A 103 -46.47 -4.10 4.06
C GLN A 103 -46.52 -5.46 3.36
N ALA A 104 -46.08 -6.54 4.03
CA ALA A 104 -46.26 -7.91 3.54
C ALA A 104 -47.72 -8.42 3.63
N GLU A 105 -48.53 -7.89 4.56
CA GLU A 105 -49.95 -8.21 4.70
C GLU A 105 -50.82 -7.49 3.67
N ASP A 106 -50.48 -6.24 3.32
CA ASP A 106 -51.08 -5.57 2.16
C ASP A 106 -50.78 -6.34 0.86
N LEU A 107 -49.58 -6.95 0.75
CA LEU A 107 -49.25 -7.89 -0.34
C LEU A 107 -50.14 -9.15 -0.35
N LYS A 108 -50.55 -9.66 0.81
CA LYS A 108 -51.48 -10.81 0.91
C LYS A 108 -52.90 -10.46 0.45
N LYS A 109 -53.34 -9.21 0.59
CA LYS A 109 -54.70 -8.79 0.14
C LYS A 109 -54.81 -8.91 -1.38
N VAL A 110 -53.80 -8.43 -2.12
CA VAL A 110 -53.68 -8.61 -3.57
C VAL A 110 -53.72 -10.09 -3.97
N LYS A 111 -53.07 -10.97 -3.20
CA LYS A 111 -53.16 -12.41 -3.42
C LYS A 111 -54.57 -12.98 -3.19
N ASN A 112 -55.26 -12.56 -2.12
CA ASN A 112 -56.61 -13.04 -1.82
C ASN A 112 -57.65 -12.58 -2.86
N GLU A 113 -57.42 -11.44 -3.52
CA GLU A 113 -58.23 -10.99 -4.67
C GLU A 113 -57.99 -11.88 -5.90
N PHE A 114 -56.74 -12.26 -6.16
CA PHE A 114 -56.38 -13.24 -7.18
C PHE A 114 -56.99 -14.64 -6.91
N ASP A 115 -56.95 -15.12 -5.67
CA ASP A 115 -57.56 -16.40 -5.27
C ASP A 115 -59.11 -16.36 -5.28
N ARG A 116 -59.75 -15.18 -5.20
CA ARG A 116 -61.20 -15.01 -5.46
C ARG A 116 -61.53 -15.10 -6.95
N LEU A 117 -60.75 -14.41 -7.79
CA LEU A 117 -60.89 -14.44 -9.24
C LEU A 117 -60.73 -15.88 -9.80
N LYS A 118 -59.91 -16.69 -9.13
CA LYS A 118 -59.80 -18.15 -9.35
C LYS A 118 -61.05 -18.95 -8.96
N SER A 119 -61.82 -18.50 -7.95
CA SER A 119 -63.04 -19.16 -7.48
C SER A 119 -64.27 -18.89 -8.36
N GLU A 120 -64.30 -17.74 -9.05
CA GLU A 120 -65.37 -17.38 -10.00
C GLU A 120 -65.28 -18.18 -11.32
N LEU A 121 -64.16 -18.90 -11.54
CA LEU A 121 -63.91 -19.71 -12.75
C LEU A 121 -64.38 -21.18 -12.65
N GLY A 122 -64.98 -21.60 -11.52
CA GLY A 122 -65.81 -22.81 -11.38
C GLY A 122 -65.21 -24.16 -11.80
N MET A 123 -64.75 -24.96 -10.83
CA MET A 123 -64.33 -26.37 -11.04
C MET A 123 -65.04 -27.32 -10.08
N GLU A 124 -65.40 -28.51 -10.56
CA GLU A 124 -66.30 -29.45 -9.88
C GLU A 124 -65.56 -30.43 -8.95
N LEU A 125 -66.27 -31.01 -7.97
CA LEU A 125 -65.65 -31.82 -6.91
C LEU A 125 -65.31 -33.27 -7.29
N ASP A 126 -65.86 -33.82 -8.37
CA ASP A 126 -65.43 -35.13 -8.88
C ASP A 126 -64.11 -35.03 -9.66
N THR A 127 -63.88 -33.93 -10.40
CA THR A 127 -62.55 -33.59 -10.94
C THR A 127 -61.50 -33.54 -9.82
N VAL A 128 -61.82 -32.93 -8.67
CA VAL A 128 -60.90 -32.91 -7.50
C VAL A 128 -60.50 -34.31 -7.02
N ARG A 129 -61.29 -35.35 -7.29
CA ARG A 129 -60.95 -36.74 -6.93
C ARG A 129 -60.02 -37.43 -7.94
N GLU A 130 -60.05 -37.01 -9.20
CA GLU A 130 -59.04 -37.41 -10.19
C GLU A 130 -57.78 -36.57 -10.05
N ASP A 131 -57.91 -35.26 -9.83
CA ASP A 131 -56.82 -34.35 -9.44
C ASP A 131 -56.06 -34.88 -8.23
N LEU A 132 -56.73 -35.45 -7.21
CA LEU A 132 -56.06 -36.04 -6.05
C LEU A 132 -55.21 -37.28 -6.39
N LYS A 133 -55.63 -38.09 -7.38
CA LYS A 133 -54.79 -39.20 -7.90
C LYS A 133 -53.66 -38.69 -8.79
N GLU A 134 -53.91 -37.63 -9.55
CA GLU A 134 -52.87 -36.97 -10.34
C GLU A 134 -51.84 -36.30 -9.44
N LEU A 135 -52.26 -35.69 -8.33
CA LEU A 135 -51.41 -35.14 -7.27
C LEU A 135 -50.58 -36.22 -6.55
N GLU A 136 -51.14 -37.42 -6.33
CA GLU A 136 -50.35 -38.55 -5.82
C GLU A 136 -49.27 -38.98 -6.82
N ARG A 137 -49.59 -39.04 -8.12
CA ARG A 137 -48.61 -39.28 -9.20
C ARG A 137 -47.57 -38.15 -9.30
N TYR A 138 -47.99 -36.89 -9.19
CA TYR A 138 -47.08 -35.74 -9.13
C TYR A 138 -46.20 -35.76 -7.89
N GLN A 139 -46.68 -36.29 -6.75
CA GLN A 139 -45.88 -36.46 -5.55
C GLN A 139 -44.82 -37.57 -5.71
N GLN A 140 -45.17 -38.69 -6.35
CA GLN A 140 -44.19 -39.73 -6.71
C GLN A 140 -43.15 -39.19 -7.70
N LEU A 141 -43.60 -38.58 -8.80
CA LEU A 141 -42.76 -37.94 -9.81
C LEU A 141 -41.87 -36.84 -9.21
N LYS A 142 -42.37 -36.08 -8.24
CA LYS A 142 -41.61 -35.04 -7.53
C LYS A 142 -40.50 -35.62 -6.68
N GLU A 143 -40.72 -36.72 -5.95
CA GLU A 143 -39.65 -37.34 -5.16
C GLU A 143 -38.64 -38.11 -6.03
N GLU A 144 -39.07 -38.68 -7.16
CA GLU A 144 -38.13 -39.20 -8.18
C GLU A 144 -37.30 -38.06 -8.81
N LEU A 145 -37.94 -37.00 -9.28
CA LEU A 145 -37.27 -35.82 -9.84
C LEU A 145 -36.32 -35.19 -8.81
N ARG A 146 -36.70 -35.15 -7.53
CA ARG A 146 -35.85 -34.69 -6.43
C ARG A 146 -34.62 -35.57 -6.24
N LYS A 147 -34.76 -36.90 -6.37
CA LYS A 147 -33.63 -37.85 -6.34
C LYS A 147 -32.71 -37.61 -7.54
N GLN A 148 -33.26 -37.50 -8.76
CA GLN A 148 -32.49 -37.19 -9.97
C GLN A 148 -31.78 -35.83 -9.88
N VAL A 149 -32.42 -34.80 -9.34
CA VAL A 149 -31.83 -33.47 -9.11
C VAL A 149 -30.71 -33.52 -8.07
N GLU A 150 -30.86 -34.27 -6.97
CA GLU A 150 -29.80 -34.43 -5.97
C GLU A 150 -28.63 -35.27 -6.51
N GLU A 151 -28.88 -36.26 -7.37
CA GLU A 151 -27.85 -37.03 -8.08
C GLU A 151 -27.08 -36.14 -9.07
N GLN A 152 -27.77 -35.41 -9.95
CA GLN A 152 -27.16 -34.43 -10.88
C GLN A 152 -26.38 -33.33 -10.13
N LYS A 153 -26.90 -32.84 -9.00
CA LYS A 153 -26.25 -31.86 -8.14
C LYS A 153 -24.95 -32.40 -7.51
N ASN A 154 -24.92 -33.67 -7.12
CA ASN A 154 -23.71 -34.31 -6.62
C ASN A 154 -22.70 -34.58 -7.74
N GLU A 155 -23.14 -35.03 -8.91
CA GLU A 155 -22.28 -35.18 -10.10
C GLU A 155 -21.67 -33.83 -10.54
N ALA A 156 -22.48 -32.78 -10.62
CA ALA A 156 -22.04 -31.43 -10.94
C ALA A 156 -21.06 -30.88 -9.88
N LYS A 157 -21.28 -31.18 -8.59
CA LYS A 157 -20.38 -30.82 -7.50
C LYS A 157 -19.01 -31.52 -7.62
N LEU A 158 -19.00 -32.80 -8.02
CA LEU A 158 -17.76 -33.54 -8.28
C LEU A 158 -17.00 -32.94 -9.47
N LYS A 159 -17.66 -32.78 -10.63
CA LYS A 159 -17.08 -32.15 -11.83
C LYS A 159 -16.58 -30.73 -11.57
N MET A 160 -17.30 -29.93 -10.78
CA MET A 160 -16.87 -28.59 -10.38
C MET A 160 -15.64 -28.62 -9.46
N GLY A 161 -15.53 -29.63 -8.59
CA GLY A 161 -14.32 -29.87 -7.79
C GLY A 161 -13.10 -30.23 -8.64
N GLU A 162 -13.27 -31.13 -9.61
CA GLU A 162 -12.23 -31.52 -10.57
C GLU A 162 -11.77 -30.32 -11.42
N LEU A 163 -12.71 -29.56 -12.00
CA LEU A 163 -12.43 -28.34 -12.76
C LEU A 163 -11.72 -27.28 -11.90
N THR A 164 -12.14 -27.10 -10.64
CA THR A 164 -11.46 -26.18 -9.71
C THR A 164 -10.02 -26.63 -9.45
N GLN A 165 -9.77 -27.94 -9.31
CA GLN A 165 -8.42 -28.47 -9.14
C GLN A 165 -7.57 -28.31 -10.41
N GLN A 166 -8.15 -28.51 -11.60
CA GLN A 166 -7.47 -28.27 -12.88
C GLN A 166 -7.11 -26.78 -13.05
N ILE A 167 -8.06 -25.87 -12.80
CA ILE A 167 -7.83 -24.41 -12.84
C ILE A 167 -6.71 -24.01 -11.87
N SER A 168 -6.69 -24.55 -10.65
CA SER A 168 -5.62 -24.28 -9.67
C SER A 168 -4.24 -24.78 -10.15
N ARG A 169 -4.17 -25.95 -10.81
CA ARG A 169 -2.91 -26.46 -11.40
C ARG A 169 -2.42 -25.59 -12.56
N GLU A 170 -3.30 -25.18 -13.47
CA GLU A 170 -2.92 -24.31 -14.60
C GLU A 170 -2.59 -22.89 -14.14
N GLN A 171 -3.26 -22.35 -13.11
CA GLN A 171 -2.89 -21.08 -12.49
C GLN A 171 -1.48 -21.12 -11.88
N LYS A 172 -1.10 -22.24 -11.23
CA LYS A 172 0.26 -22.42 -10.68
C LYS A 172 1.31 -22.49 -11.80
N LYS A 173 1.08 -23.29 -12.84
CA LYS A 173 1.95 -23.32 -14.04
C LYS A 173 2.09 -21.95 -14.70
N TYR A 174 0.99 -21.20 -14.83
CA TYR A 174 1.00 -19.85 -15.39
C TYR A 174 1.86 -18.89 -14.55
N GLN A 175 1.74 -18.95 -13.22
CA GLN A 175 2.60 -18.17 -12.32
C GLN A 175 4.08 -18.55 -12.45
N GLU A 176 4.40 -19.83 -12.57
CA GLU A 176 5.77 -20.33 -12.79
C GLU A 176 6.34 -19.84 -14.13
N VAL A 177 5.55 -19.87 -15.21
CA VAL A 177 5.93 -19.34 -16.53
C VAL A 177 6.11 -17.81 -16.48
N VAL A 178 5.23 -17.06 -15.82
CA VAL A 178 5.36 -15.59 -15.67
C VAL A 178 6.60 -15.22 -14.85
N ALA A 179 6.93 -15.99 -13.81
CA ALA A 179 8.17 -15.80 -13.05
C ALA A 179 9.41 -16.06 -13.93
N GLY A 180 9.42 -17.16 -14.70
CA GLY A 180 10.50 -17.47 -15.64
C GLY A 180 10.70 -16.39 -16.71
N ILE A 181 9.61 -15.90 -17.32
CA ILE A 181 9.63 -14.78 -18.28
C ILE A 181 10.19 -13.51 -17.62
N THR A 182 9.89 -13.27 -16.35
CA THR A 182 10.40 -12.09 -15.62
C THR A 182 11.91 -12.19 -15.38
N SER A 183 12.42 -13.34 -14.90
CA SER A 183 13.87 -13.58 -14.72
C SER A 183 14.64 -13.42 -16.03
N GLN A 184 14.16 -14.07 -17.10
CA GLN A 184 14.75 -13.99 -18.44
C GLN A 184 14.75 -12.55 -18.99
N ARG A 185 13.77 -11.73 -18.62
CA ARG A 185 13.72 -10.31 -19.01
C ARG A 185 14.72 -9.45 -18.24
N GLU A 186 14.99 -9.77 -16.98
CA GLU A 186 16.04 -9.13 -16.18
C GLU A 186 17.44 -9.53 -16.66
N GLU A 187 17.65 -10.80 -17.01
CA GLU A 187 18.87 -11.32 -17.64
C GLU A 187 19.14 -10.60 -18.98
N LEU A 188 18.18 -10.62 -19.91
CA LEU A 188 18.29 -9.93 -21.21
C LEU A 188 18.51 -8.41 -21.09
N ASN A 189 18.04 -7.78 -20.01
CA ASN A 189 18.29 -6.35 -19.76
C ASN A 189 19.73 -6.10 -19.27
N LYS A 190 20.35 -7.03 -18.51
CA LYS A 190 21.77 -6.97 -18.13
C LYS A 190 22.65 -7.16 -19.36
N GLU A 191 22.40 -8.21 -20.15
CA GLU A 191 23.12 -8.48 -21.40
C GLU A 191 23.09 -7.28 -22.36
N LYS A 192 21.95 -6.59 -22.47
CA LYS A 192 21.84 -5.35 -23.27
C LYS A 192 22.67 -4.19 -22.72
N ALA A 193 22.69 -3.99 -21.40
CA ALA A 193 23.50 -2.94 -20.79
C ALA A 193 25.01 -3.23 -20.95
N GLU A 194 25.42 -4.49 -20.82
CA GLU A 194 26.78 -4.96 -21.08
C GLU A 194 27.16 -4.77 -22.56
N SER A 195 26.28 -5.17 -23.49
CA SER A 195 26.47 -4.95 -24.93
C SER A 195 26.58 -3.47 -25.30
N GLN A 196 25.83 -2.58 -24.66
CA GLN A 196 25.93 -1.13 -24.87
C GLN A 196 27.26 -0.58 -24.34
N SER A 197 27.70 -1.03 -23.15
CA SER A 197 29.00 -0.67 -22.57
C SER A 197 30.18 -1.12 -23.46
N ILE A 198 30.06 -2.29 -24.09
CA ILE A 198 31.02 -2.81 -25.07
C ILE A 198 31.00 -1.93 -26.34
N GLU A 199 29.84 -1.58 -26.88
CA GLU A 199 29.71 -0.73 -28.07
C GLU A 199 30.29 0.70 -27.84
N GLU A 200 30.07 1.28 -26.66
CA GLU A 200 30.69 2.54 -26.25
C GLU A 200 32.22 2.42 -26.11
N SER A 201 32.70 1.33 -25.51
CA SER A 201 34.13 1.03 -25.40
C SER A 201 34.79 0.84 -26.77
N GLU A 202 34.12 0.19 -27.71
CA GLU A 202 34.59 0.01 -29.09
C GLU A 202 34.69 1.36 -29.83
N LYS A 203 33.69 2.25 -29.68
CA LYS A 203 33.74 3.61 -30.24
C LYS A 203 34.92 4.42 -29.69
N ILE A 204 35.21 4.30 -28.38
CA ILE A 204 36.38 4.94 -27.75
C ILE A 204 37.69 4.36 -28.29
N LEU A 205 37.80 3.04 -28.46
CA LEU A 205 38.98 2.38 -29.01
C LEU A 205 39.20 2.76 -30.49
N ASN A 206 38.17 2.73 -31.32
CA ASN A 206 38.22 3.14 -32.73
C ASN A 206 38.64 4.61 -32.89
N LYS A 207 38.18 5.50 -32.00
CA LYS A 207 38.65 6.89 -31.96
C LYS A 207 40.15 6.97 -31.65
N ARG A 208 40.62 6.30 -30.57
CA ARG A 208 42.04 6.26 -30.19
C ARG A 208 42.93 5.65 -31.28
N LEU A 209 42.44 4.63 -31.98
CA LEU A 209 43.15 3.99 -33.09
C LEU A 209 43.26 4.93 -34.31
N THR A 210 42.25 5.77 -34.55
CA THR A 210 42.28 6.82 -35.58
C THR A 210 43.25 7.95 -35.19
N GLU A 211 43.24 8.37 -33.92
CA GLU A 211 44.22 9.32 -33.36
C GLU A 211 45.66 8.78 -33.43
N MET A 212 45.89 7.48 -33.17
CA MET A 212 47.20 6.85 -33.35
C MET A 212 47.63 6.78 -34.82
N LYS A 213 46.73 6.45 -35.76
CA LYS A 213 47.03 6.49 -37.20
C LYS A 213 47.44 7.88 -37.68
N SER A 214 46.82 8.95 -37.18
CA SER A 214 47.22 10.32 -37.55
C SER A 214 48.58 10.70 -36.95
N MET A 215 48.90 10.26 -35.73
CA MET A 215 50.23 10.44 -35.15
C MET A 215 51.32 9.67 -35.91
N ILE A 216 51.04 8.44 -36.37
CA ILE A 216 51.97 7.66 -37.21
C ILE A 216 52.25 8.42 -38.51
N GLY A 217 51.23 8.88 -39.24
CA GLY A 217 51.43 9.65 -40.48
C GLY A 217 52.20 10.97 -40.29
N LEU A 218 52.08 11.61 -39.12
CA LEU A 218 52.90 12.77 -38.76
C LEU A 218 54.36 12.42 -38.46
N ILE A 219 54.64 11.22 -37.93
CA ILE A 219 56.00 10.71 -37.70
C ILE A 219 56.62 10.27 -39.03
N GLU A 220 55.89 9.52 -39.87
CA GLU A 220 56.30 9.12 -41.21
C GLU A 220 56.67 10.33 -42.07
N LYS A 221 55.85 11.39 -42.04
CA LYS A 221 56.20 12.65 -42.71
C LYS A 221 57.49 13.26 -42.15
N LYS A 222 57.65 13.33 -40.82
CA LYS A 222 58.87 13.88 -40.22
C LYS A 222 60.12 13.10 -40.60
N VAL A 223 60.04 11.78 -40.70
CA VAL A 223 61.15 10.93 -41.16
C VAL A 223 61.50 11.25 -42.62
N LEU A 224 60.50 11.42 -43.49
CA LEU A 224 60.73 11.84 -44.88
C LEU A 224 61.31 13.25 -45.00
N ASP A 225 60.81 14.21 -44.21
CA ASP A 225 61.34 15.57 -44.14
C ASP A 225 62.83 15.53 -43.69
N GLU A 226 63.15 14.77 -42.65
CA GLU A 226 64.53 14.59 -42.13
C GLU A 226 65.44 13.85 -43.12
N ASP A 227 64.97 12.80 -43.78
CA ASP A 227 65.72 12.08 -44.85
C ASP A 227 66.12 13.03 -45.99
N THR A 228 65.27 14.02 -46.32
CA THR A 228 65.64 15.05 -47.30
C THR A 228 66.61 16.08 -46.74
N ALA A 229 66.53 16.42 -45.45
CA ALA A 229 67.51 17.27 -44.78
C ALA A 229 68.89 16.60 -44.70
N ILE A 230 68.95 15.30 -44.43
CA ILE A 230 70.16 14.48 -44.46
C ILE A 230 70.77 14.49 -45.87
N LYS A 231 70.01 14.14 -46.92
CA LYS A 231 70.51 14.16 -48.31
C LYS A 231 71.01 15.54 -48.76
N ASN A 232 70.32 16.61 -48.36
CA ASN A 232 70.78 17.98 -48.62
C ASN A 232 72.09 18.30 -47.88
N SER A 233 72.27 17.75 -46.67
CA SER A 233 73.49 17.89 -45.87
C SER A 233 74.65 17.06 -46.43
N GLU A 234 74.39 15.84 -46.91
CA GLU A 234 75.37 15.00 -47.62
C GLU A 234 75.87 15.70 -48.90
N LEU A 235 74.96 16.22 -49.72
CA LEU A 235 75.29 17.02 -50.91
C LEU A 235 76.01 18.33 -50.57
N HIS A 236 75.78 18.89 -49.38
CA HIS A 236 76.54 20.06 -48.91
C HIS A 236 77.94 19.67 -48.45
N ILE A 237 78.10 18.56 -47.73
CA ILE A 237 79.39 17.99 -47.31
C ILE A 237 80.22 17.60 -48.55
N GLU A 238 79.62 17.03 -49.59
CA GLU A 238 80.31 16.76 -50.86
C GLU A 238 80.84 18.05 -51.51
N LYS A 239 80.00 19.09 -51.61
CA LYS A 239 80.42 20.42 -52.11
C LYS A 239 81.51 21.05 -51.23
N LEU A 240 81.42 20.90 -49.91
CA LEU A 240 82.45 21.36 -48.97
C LEU A 240 83.74 20.56 -49.11
N ASN A 241 83.69 19.25 -49.38
CA ASN A 241 84.89 18.45 -49.65
C ASN A 241 85.56 18.82 -50.97
N LEU A 242 84.77 19.11 -52.02
CA LEU A 242 85.28 19.67 -53.28
C LEU A 242 85.93 21.04 -53.04
N LEU A 243 85.27 21.93 -52.30
CA LEU A 243 85.83 23.23 -51.89
C LEU A 243 87.06 23.08 -51.00
N VAL A 244 87.13 22.10 -50.09
CA VAL A 244 88.30 21.86 -49.24
C VAL A 244 89.48 21.33 -50.06
N ASN A 245 89.24 20.52 -51.10
CA ASN A 245 90.29 20.08 -52.02
C ASN A 245 90.79 21.24 -52.91
N ASP A 246 89.88 22.05 -53.47
CA ASP A 246 90.19 23.25 -54.24
C ASP A 246 90.90 24.33 -53.39
N ILE A 247 90.40 24.60 -52.18
CA ILE A 247 91.05 25.50 -51.21
C ILE A 247 92.38 24.92 -50.76
N LYS A 248 92.53 23.61 -50.56
CA LYS A 248 93.82 23.01 -50.20
C LYS A 248 94.84 23.20 -51.33
N GLN A 249 94.44 23.01 -52.59
CA GLN A 249 95.28 23.33 -53.74
C GLN A 249 95.65 24.82 -53.75
N ARG A 250 94.65 25.73 -53.65
CA ARG A 250 94.89 27.18 -53.58
C ARG A 250 95.72 27.61 -52.37
N VAL A 251 95.66 26.91 -51.25
CA VAL A 251 96.42 27.23 -50.02
C VAL A 251 97.83 26.67 -50.09
N ASP A 252 98.08 25.58 -50.81
CA ASP A 252 99.45 25.17 -51.12
C ASP A 252 100.08 26.07 -52.21
N GLU A 253 99.26 26.63 -53.12
CA GLU A 253 99.64 27.73 -54.04
C GLU A 253 99.88 29.07 -53.27
N GLU A 254 98.97 29.49 -52.38
CA GLU A 254 99.06 30.75 -51.62
C GLU A 254 100.04 30.69 -50.44
N LYS A 255 100.40 29.52 -49.91
CA LYS A 255 101.56 29.39 -49.01
C LYS A 255 102.86 29.81 -49.68
N SER A 256 102.95 29.71 -51.01
CA SER A 256 104.06 30.28 -51.79
C SER A 256 104.04 31.82 -51.86
N ILE A 257 102.99 32.48 -51.32
CA ILE A 257 102.71 33.91 -51.48
C ILE A 257 102.52 34.62 -50.11
N ILE A 258 101.91 33.98 -49.11
CA ILE A 258 101.45 34.61 -47.85
C ILE A 258 102.52 34.65 -46.74
N GLY A 259 103.68 34.02 -46.95
CA GLY A 259 104.85 34.15 -46.07
C GLY A 259 105.20 35.58 -45.60
N PRO A 260 105.07 36.66 -46.42
CA PRO A 260 105.47 38.02 -46.03
C PRO A 260 104.39 38.94 -45.43
N LEU A 261 103.13 38.50 -45.27
CA LEU A 261 101.98 39.44 -45.12
C LEU A 261 101.25 39.45 -43.76
N ILE A 262 101.67 38.65 -42.78
CA ILE A 262 100.95 38.48 -41.51
C ILE A 262 101.06 39.69 -40.55
N GLU A 263 102.02 40.61 -40.75
CA GLU A 263 102.34 41.69 -39.79
C GLU A 263 101.29 42.84 -39.67
N LYS A 264 100.23 42.89 -40.49
CA LYS A 264 99.61 44.17 -40.86
C LYS A 264 98.11 44.40 -40.59
N SER A 265 97.43 43.56 -39.79
CA SER A 265 95.95 43.61 -39.70
C SER A 265 95.32 43.38 -38.31
N GLN A 266 95.90 43.91 -37.22
CA GLN A 266 95.34 43.78 -35.86
C GLN A 266 94.48 44.99 -35.37
N GLU A 267 94.10 45.93 -36.23
CA GLU A 267 93.71 47.28 -35.79
C GLU A 267 92.20 47.67 -35.88
N GLN A 268 91.30 46.78 -36.33
CA GLN A 268 89.87 47.15 -36.57
C GLN A 268 88.80 46.47 -35.69
N GLU A 269 89.16 45.53 -34.81
CA GLU A 269 88.20 44.68 -34.08
C GLU A 269 87.67 45.32 -32.77
N ARG A 270 87.11 46.55 -32.81
CA ARG A 270 86.77 47.29 -31.58
C ARG A 270 85.52 48.18 -31.57
N LYS A 271 84.56 48.03 -32.51
CA LYS A 271 83.42 48.97 -32.66
C LYS A 271 82.02 48.39 -32.95
N VAL A 272 81.74 47.10 -32.69
CA VAL A 272 80.43 46.48 -33.01
C VAL A 272 79.84 45.71 -31.82
N LEU A 273 79.75 46.34 -30.64
CA LEU A 273 79.16 45.75 -29.42
C LEU A 273 78.27 46.74 -28.62
N GLU A 274 77.47 47.54 -29.33
CA GLU A 274 76.35 48.30 -28.77
C GLU A 274 75.09 48.09 -29.62
N ILE A 275 73.92 48.51 -29.11
CA ILE A 275 72.58 48.28 -29.68
C ILE A 275 72.10 46.82 -29.54
N GLN A 276 72.21 46.25 -28.34
CA GLN A 276 71.43 45.07 -27.93
C GLN A 276 70.78 45.23 -26.54
N ASP A 277 70.06 46.34 -26.31
CA ASP A 277 68.93 46.31 -25.36
C ASP A 277 67.96 47.49 -25.56
N LYS A 278 66.66 47.20 -25.80
CA LYS A 278 65.53 48.09 -25.47
C LYS A 278 64.15 47.48 -25.74
N ILE A 279 63.36 47.42 -24.67
CA ILE A 279 61.89 47.50 -24.66
C ILE A 279 61.17 46.27 -25.25
N THR A 280 61.41 45.13 -24.62
CA THR A 280 60.29 44.23 -24.30
C THR A 280 59.37 44.94 -23.28
N ARG A 281 58.06 44.67 -23.32
CA ARG A 281 57.00 45.10 -22.36
C ARG A 281 56.43 46.55 -22.50
N LYS A 282 55.28 46.66 -23.17
CA LYS A 282 54.06 47.37 -22.70
C LYS A 282 52.86 46.49 -23.07
N ILE A 283 52.04 46.05 -22.10
CA ILE A 283 50.81 46.70 -21.59
C ILE A 283 49.72 46.85 -22.70
N ALA A 284 48.44 46.49 -22.53
CA ALA A 284 47.72 45.40 -21.83
C ALA A 284 46.19 45.66 -21.94
N GLN A 285 45.37 44.61 -21.75
CA GLN A 285 43.99 44.66 -21.19
C GLN A 285 42.81 45.17 -22.07
N LYS A 286 41.60 44.76 -21.67
CA LYS A 286 40.21 45.24 -21.99
C LYS A 286 39.46 44.62 -23.20
N GLN A 287 38.12 44.53 -23.21
CA GLN A 287 37.10 44.22 -22.15
C GLN A 287 35.66 44.16 -22.77
N LYS A 288 34.82 43.18 -22.34
CA LYS A 288 33.31 43.27 -22.24
C LYS A 288 32.51 43.46 -23.57
N SER A 289 31.17 43.29 -23.69
CA SER A 289 30.09 42.72 -22.82
C SER A 289 28.71 42.61 -23.55
N VAL A 290 27.82 41.69 -23.09
CA VAL A 290 26.31 41.75 -23.18
C VAL A 290 25.72 41.56 -24.61
N ALA A 291 24.50 41.08 -24.92
CA ALA A 291 23.17 40.88 -24.25
C ALA A 291 22.42 39.60 -24.80
N ASP A 292 21.13 39.23 -24.61
CA ASP A 292 20.01 39.72 -23.77
C ASP A 292 18.82 38.69 -23.56
N VAL A 293 17.93 38.98 -22.59
CA VAL A 293 16.43 38.87 -22.54
C VAL A 293 15.56 37.60 -22.86
N LYS A 294 14.54 37.43 -21.98
CA LYS A 294 13.17 36.81 -22.10
C LYS A 294 12.91 35.30 -21.85
N ASN A 295 11.65 34.90 -21.58
CA ASN A 295 10.96 34.92 -20.26
C ASN A 295 9.76 33.92 -20.20
N VAL A 296 9.32 33.55 -18.98
CA VAL A 296 8.04 32.93 -18.57
C VAL A 296 7.59 31.61 -19.25
N THR A 297 7.43 30.55 -18.44
CA THR A 297 6.39 29.52 -18.66
C THR A 297 5.82 29.03 -17.33
N LYS A 298 4.65 29.54 -16.91
CA LYS A 298 4.02 29.23 -15.61
C LYS A 298 2.49 29.19 -15.72
N LYS A 299 1.92 28.16 -16.37
CA LYS A 299 0.44 28.00 -16.50
C LYS A 299 -0.11 26.61 -16.88
N VAL A 300 0.51 25.52 -16.41
CA VAL A 300 0.07 24.12 -16.73
C VAL A 300 -0.20 23.25 -15.49
N ARG A 301 0.12 23.70 -14.27
CA ARG A 301 0.06 22.88 -13.04
C ARG A 301 -1.18 23.14 -12.15
N GLU A 302 -2.26 23.68 -12.70
CA GLU A 302 -3.48 24.05 -11.95
C GLU A 302 -4.77 23.51 -12.62
N PHE A 303 -4.75 22.25 -13.09
CA PHE A 303 -5.87 21.68 -13.86
C PHE A 303 -6.42 20.31 -13.37
N PHE A 304 -5.79 19.65 -12.38
CA PHE A 304 -6.17 18.29 -11.98
C PHE A 304 -6.98 18.17 -10.68
N ASP A 305 -6.74 19.02 -9.67
CA ASP A 305 -7.23 18.78 -8.29
C ASP A 305 -8.68 19.23 -8.00
N LYS A 306 -9.56 19.18 -9.00
CA LYS A 306 -11.01 19.44 -8.83
C LYS A 306 -11.95 18.40 -9.46
N LYS A 307 -11.44 17.25 -9.92
CA LYS A 307 -12.25 16.19 -10.56
C LYS A 307 -12.38 14.88 -9.75
N LEU A 308 -12.11 14.91 -8.44
CA LEU A 308 -12.07 13.71 -7.58
C LEU A 308 -12.95 13.80 -6.31
N ALA A 309 -13.74 14.86 -6.15
CA ALA A 309 -14.59 15.06 -4.98
C ALA A 309 -15.96 14.36 -5.07
N VAL A 310 -16.53 14.20 -6.27
CA VAL A 310 -17.94 13.79 -6.47
C VAL A 310 -18.12 12.26 -6.45
N VAL A 311 -17.17 11.50 -6.99
CA VAL A 311 -17.23 10.02 -7.02
C VAL A 311 -17.26 9.45 -5.59
N ASN A 312 -16.43 9.99 -4.70
CA ASN A 312 -16.28 9.57 -3.30
C ASN A 312 -17.51 9.82 -2.40
N LEU A 313 -18.63 10.31 -2.94
CA LEU A 313 -19.89 10.48 -2.21
C LEU A 313 -20.88 9.33 -2.48
N VAL A 314 -20.96 8.84 -3.73
CA VAL A 314 -21.94 7.84 -4.16
C VAL A 314 -21.63 6.44 -3.61
N ASP A 315 -20.34 6.07 -3.55
CA ASP A 315 -19.91 4.78 -3.00
C ASP A 315 -20.09 4.68 -1.47
N ARG A 316 -20.30 5.82 -0.80
CA ARG A 316 -20.48 5.90 0.66
C ARG A 316 -21.91 5.50 1.05
N VAL A 317 -22.89 6.22 0.50
CA VAL A 317 -24.34 6.04 0.79
C VAL A 317 -24.81 4.60 0.53
N ASN A 318 -24.28 3.93 -0.49
CA ASN A 318 -24.61 2.53 -0.77
C ASN A 318 -24.06 1.56 0.28
N LYS A 319 -22.85 1.82 0.82
CA LYS A 319 -22.22 0.99 1.83
C LYS A 319 -22.87 1.16 3.20
N ASP A 320 -23.17 2.40 3.58
CA ASP A 320 -23.79 2.70 4.87
C ASP A 320 -25.22 2.14 4.98
N ARG A 321 -25.93 1.92 3.85
CA ARG A 321 -27.19 1.17 3.79
C ARG A 321 -27.02 -0.29 4.23
N ASP A 322 -26.12 -1.02 3.57
CA ASP A 322 -25.99 -2.48 3.73
C ASP A 322 -25.41 -2.87 5.10
N ASP A 323 -24.60 -2.00 5.70
CA ASP A 323 -24.08 -2.21 7.05
C ASP A 323 -25.13 -1.88 8.14
N LEU A 324 -26.13 -1.04 7.84
CA LEU A 324 -27.26 -0.78 8.75
C LEU A 324 -28.19 -1.99 8.87
N GLU A 325 -28.51 -2.64 7.74
CA GLU A 325 -29.39 -3.82 7.69
C GLU A 325 -28.80 -5.01 8.48
N LYS A 326 -27.52 -5.33 8.23
CA LYS A 326 -26.80 -6.38 8.96
C LYS A 326 -26.79 -6.11 10.47
N SER A 327 -26.50 -4.87 10.86
CA SER A 327 -26.44 -4.46 12.28
C SER A 327 -27.78 -4.67 13.00
N LEU A 328 -28.91 -4.39 12.34
CA LEU A 328 -30.25 -4.62 12.89
C LEU A 328 -30.56 -6.12 13.05
N ILE A 329 -30.23 -6.93 12.04
CA ILE A 329 -30.45 -8.38 12.07
C ILE A 329 -29.60 -9.04 13.18
N GLU A 330 -28.35 -8.60 13.37
CA GLU A 330 -27.49 -9.08 14.45
C GLU A 330 -28.00 -8.68 15.84
N LEU A 331 -28.46 -7.44 16.03
CA LEU A 331 -29.04 -7.02 17.31
C LEU A 331 -30.29 -7.82 17.68
N ILE A 332 -31.17 -8.10 16.71
CA ILE A 332 -32.37 -8.93 16.94
C ILE A 332 -31.97 -10.38 17.29
N LYS A 333 -30.97 -10.96 16.60
CA LYS A 333 -30.44 -12.29 16.93
C LYS A 333 -29.80 -12.33 18.33
N LYS A 334 -28.98 -11.33 18.68
CA LYS A 334 -28.30 -11.26 19.99
C LYS A 334 -29.32 -11.12 21.12
N ALA A 335 -30.29 -10.20 20.99
CA ALA A 335 -31.37 -10.02 21.96
C ALA A 335 -32.19 -11.30 22.19
N LYS A 336 -32.48 -12.07 21.13
CA LYS A 336 -33.16 -13.37 21.25
C LYS A 336 -32.26 -14.45 21.87
N SER A 337 -30.97 -14.49 21.55
CA SER A 337 -30.03 -15.48 22.12
C SER A 337 -29.84 -15.36 23.63
N PHE A 338 -29.96 -14.14 24.20
CA PHE A 338 -29.85 -13.93 25.65
C PHE A 338 -30.95 -14.65 26.46
N GLN A 339 -32.04 -15.06 25.82
CA GLN A 339 -33.08 -15.90 26.45
C GLN A 339 -32.55 -17.28 26.88
N LEU A 340 -31.41 -17.73 26.32
CA LEU A 340 -30.76 -19.01 26.66
C LEU A 340 -29.71 -18.87 27.78
N THR A 341 -29.12 -17.67 27.95
CA THR A 341 -27.99 -17.44 28.89
C THR A 341 -28.36 -16.66 30.15
N ALA A 342 -29.63 -16.30 30.35
CA ALA A 342 -30.14 -15.47 31.46
C ALA A 342 -30.02 -16.05 32.89
N LYS A 343 -29.09 -16.99 33.13
CA LYS A 343 -28.74 -17.55 34.45
C LYS A 343 -27.37 -17.10 34.97
N SER A 344 -26.55 -16.42 34.16
CA SER A 344 -25.27 -15.85 34.59
C SER A 344 -25.43 -14.43 35.16
N GLY A 345 -24.55 -14.03 36.08
CA GLY A 345 -24.63 -12.72 36.77
C GLY A 345 -24.29 -11.49 35.92
N ASP A 346 -23.94 -11.65 34.64
CA ASP A 346 -23.40 -10.60 33.76
C ASP A 346 -24.46 -9.96 32.84
N VAL A 347 -25.73 -10.38 32.96
CA VAL A 347 -26.86 -9.92 32.12
C VAL A 347 -27.05 -8.39 32.15
N GLY A 348 -26.68 -7.71 33.23
CA GLY A 348 -26.76 -6.25 33.35
C GLY A 348 -25.88 -5.53 32.32
N LYS A 349 -24.58 -5.83 32.30
CA LYS A 349 -23.62 -5.25 31.36
C LYS A 349 -24.00 -5.56 29.92
N GLN A 350 -24.43 -6.80 29.65
CA GLN A 350 -24.87 -7.25 28.33
C GLN A 350 -26.12 -6.52 27.82
N MET A 351 -26.99 -6.03 28.71
CA MET A 351 -28.14 -5.18 28.37
C MET A 351 -27.72 -3.74 28.06
N VAL A 352 -26.84 -3.14 28.87
CA VAL A 352 -26.30 -1.78 28.62
C VAL A 352 -25.58 -1.74 27.26
N ASP A 353 -24.82 -2.79 26.94
CA ASP A 353 -24.12 -2.95 25.67
C ASP A 353 -25.10 -3.08 24.48
N LEU A 354 -26.26 -3.71 24.67
CA LEU A 354 -27.32 -3.81 23.66
C LEU A 354 -28.05 -2.47 23.47
N GLU A 355 -28.39 -1.77 24.57
CA GLU A 355 -29.02 -0.43 24.53
C GLU A 355 -28.08 0.60 23.88
N LYS A 356 -26.78 0.55 24.17
CA LYS A 356 -25.74 1.39 23.54
C LYS A 356 -25.65 1.12 22.04
N LYS A 357 -25.51 -0.13 21.61
CA LYS A 357 -25.44 -0.49 20.18
C LYS A 357 -26.73 -0.19 19.43
N PHE A 358 -27.89 -0.33 20.06
CA PHE A 358 -29.16 0.13 19.49
C PHE A 358 -29.19 1.65 19.34
N GLY A 359 -28.66 2.40 20.31
CA GLY A 359 -28.47 3.86 20.21
C GLY A 359 -27.53 4.27 19.08
N GLU A 360 -26.44 3.52 18.85
CA GLU A 360 -25.50 3.73 17.74
C GLU A 360 -26.16 3.44 16.37
N VAL A 361 -26.90 2.33 16.25
CA VAL A 361 -27.66 2.01 15.01
C VAL A 361 -28.77 3.02 14.76
N ASN A 362 -29.47 3.50 15.79
CA ASN A 362 -30.49 4.52 15.64
C ASN A 362 -29.90 5.91 15.26
N LYS A 363 -28.69 6.24 15.75
CA LYS A 363 -27.94 7.42 15.26
C LYS A 363 -27.56 7.28 13.79
N LYS A 364 -27.01 6.12 13.38
CA LYS A 364 -26.71 5.84 11.96
C LYS A 364 -27.96 5.93 11.08
N LYS A 365 -29.11 5.44 11.56
CA LYS A 365 -30.40 5.59 10.87
C LYS A 365 -30.74 7.07 10.64
N PHE A 366 -30.61 7.94 11.65
CA PHE A 366 -30.87 9.37 11.48
C PHE A 366 -29.85 10.07 10.56
N GLN A 367 -28.60 9.62 10.52
CA GLN A 367 -27.59 10.11 9.58
C GLN A 367 -27.95 9.71 8.14
N PHE A 368 -28.28 8.44 7.90
CA PHE A 368 -28.77 7.93 6.61
C PHE A 368 -30.06 8.65 6.16
N GLU A 369 -31.00 8.93 7.06
CA GLU A 369 -32.19 9.75 6.78
C GLU A 369 -31.89 11.22 6.46
N ALA A 370 -30.75 11.76 6.91
CA ALA A 370 -30.29 13.11 6.58
C ALA A 370 -29.56 13.14 5.23
N GLU A 371 -28.67 12.17 4.99
CA GLU A 371 -27.94 12.00 3.73
C GLU A 371 -28.89 11.73 2.56
N LEU A 372 -29.95 10.94 2.76
CA LEU A 372 -31.02 10.77 1.76
C LEU A 372 -31.80 12.06 1.46
N LYS A 373 -31.99 12.95 2.45
CA LYS A 373 -32.63 14.26 2.23
C LYS A 373 -31.68 15.22 1.51
N GLU A 374 -30.39 15.17 1.80
CA GLU A 374 -29.37 15.94 1.09
C GLU A 374 -29.29 15.48 -0.38
N LEU A 375 -29.25 14.17 -0.65
CA LEU A 375 -29.35 13.62 -2.02
C LEU A 375 -30.64 14.05 -2.73
N GLY A 376 -31.78 14.03 -2.02
CA GLY A 376 -33.07 14.50 -2.54
C GLY A 376 -33.08 15.98 -2.92
N SER A 377 -32.25 16.81 -2.26
CA SER A 377 -32.12 18.24 -2.58
C SER A 377 -31.33 18.50 -3.88
N PHE A 378 -30.44 17.58 -4.29
CA PHE A 378 -29.76 17.62 -5.58
C PHE A 378 -30.65 17.21 -6.77
N ILE A 379 -31.80 16.55 -6.51
CA ILE A 379 -32.72 16.04 -7.54
C ILE A 379 -33.96 16.95 -7.72
N ARG A 380 -34.12 17.99 -6.88
CA ARG A 380 -35.18 19.01 -7.02
C ARG A 380 -34.62 20.42 -7.22
N ARG A 381 -33.97 20.63 -8.36
CA ARG A 381 -33.75 21.94 -8.99
C ARG A 381 -33.77 21.81 -10.51
#